data_AF-A0A0F8Z2I4-F1
#
_entry.id   AF-A0A0F8Z2I4-F1
#
_cell.length_a   1.000
_cell.length_b   1.000
_cell.length_c   1.000
_cell.angle_alpha   90.00
_cell.angle_beta   90.00
_cell.angle_gamma   90.00
#
_symmetry.space_group_name_H-M   'P 1'
#
loop_
_entity.id
_entity.type
_entity.pdbx_description
1 polymer ?
#
loop_
_entity_poly.entity_id
_entity_poly.type
_entity_poly.pdbx_seq_one_letter_code
_entity_poly.pdbx_strand_id
1 'polypeptide(L)'
;MTQAKLGSISSDPLQTAALLEAFSDALRSLIRGEEGLSEGEYTKKMVPVHRGEKLSEKDSGDWSSSEREEAELLVDETLMNALREYTPDLCYFGTRPADGVDFGFWPSGDAIREGVYDGTVLEVVDGRNAVHRGIPEHVYHVNDHGNATLYRIKLEKLWSVV
;
A
#
# COMPACT_ATOMS: atom_id res chain seq x y z
N MET A 1 -10.58 8.55 2.54
CA MET A 1 -9.81 7.39 3.01
C MET A 1 -8.37 7.81 3.23
N THR A 2 -7.80 7.41 4.35
CA THR A 2 -6.38 7.61 4.66
C THR A 2 -5.54 6.67 3.80
N GLN A 3 -4.45 7.16 3.22
CA GLN A 3 -3.54 6.36 2.38
C GLN A 3 -2.25 6.09 3.14
N ALA A 4 -1.67 4.91 2.93
CA ALA A 4 -0.40 4.56 3.54
C ALA A 4 0.77 5.38 2.97
N LYS A 5 1.86 5.47 3.73
CA LYS A 5 3.12 6.03 3.23
C LYS A 5 3.93 4.93 2.54
N LEU A 6 4.65 5.29 1.48
CA LEU A 6 5.57 4.37 0.81
C LEU A 6 6.72 3.98 1.73
N GLY A 7 7.20 2.74 1.59
CA GLY A 7 8.33 2.21 2.34
C GLY A 7 8.03 0.87 3.02
N SER A 8 9.05 0.35 3.70
CA SER A 8 8.99 -0.90 4.45
C SER A 8 8.13 -0.76 5.72
N ILE A 9 7.35 -1.79 5.98
CA ILE A 9 6.62 -2.06 7.24
C ILE A 9 7.32 -3.16 8.03
N SER A 10 7.86 -4.18 7.35
CA SER A 10 8.64 -5.25 7.97
C SER A 10 9.88 -5.55 7.16
N SER A 11 11.02 -5.63 7.86
CA SER A 11 12.32 -6.02 7.31
C SER A 11 12.78 -7.41 7.75
N ASP A 12 11.97 -8.13 8.53
CA ASP A 12 12.19 -9.53 8.88
C ASP A 12 10.99 -10.39 8.41
N PRO A 13 10.94 -10.75 7.12
CA PRO A 13 9.82 -11.49 6.54
C PRO A 13 9.84 -12.98 6.92
N LEU A 14 10.91 -13.46 7.57
CA LEU A 14 11.14 -14.88 7.77
C LEU A 14 10.42 -15.43 9.02
N GLN A 15 9.88 -14.54 9.86
CA GLN A 15 9.17 -14.93 11.07
C GLN A 15 7.72 -14.45 11.01
N THR A 16 6.78 -15.41 10.99
CA THR A 16 5.33 -15.14 10.97
C THR A 16 4.90 -14.27 12.16
N ALA A 17 5.46 -14.48 13.35
CA ALA A 17 5.17 -13.65 14.51
C ALA A 17 5.56 -12.17 14.32
N ALA A 18 6.72 -11.91 13.70
CA ALA A 18 7.17 -10.56 13.39
C ALA A 18 6.28 -9.90 12.32
N LEU A 19 5.83 -10.67 11.32
CA LEU A 19 4.87 -10.19 10.31
C LEU A 19 3.51 -9.87 10.93
N LEU A 20 3.01 -10.71 11.84
CA LEU A 20 1.76 -10.46 12.55
C LEU A 20 1.81 -9.14 13.33
N GLU A 21 2.90 -8.91 14.08
CA GLU A 21 3.10 -7.67 14.84
C GLU A 21 3.17 -6.46 13.90
N ALA A 22 4.07 -6.49 12.92
CA ALA A 22 4.30 -5.38 12.01
C ALA A 22 3.05 -5.02 11.19
N PHE A 23 2.34 -6.02 10.66
CA PHE A 23 1.14 -5.80 9.86
C PHE A 23 -0.03 -5.30 10.70
N SER A 24 -0.19 -5.85 11.91
CA SER A 24 -1.23 -5.42 12.85
C SER A 24 -1.01 -3.97 13.28
N ASP A 25 0.22 -3.59 13.58
CA ASP A 25 0.57 -2.21 13.95
C ASP A 25 0.37 -1.22 12.82
N ALA A 26 0.82 -1.57 11.60
CA ALA A 26 0.59 -0.75 10.42
C ALA A 26 -0.91 -0.55 10.15
N LEU A 27 -1.68 -1.64 10.16
CA LEU A 27 -3.12 -1.61 9.91
C LEU A 27 -3.85 -0.79 10.98
N ARG A 28 -3.50 -0.96 12.25
CA ARG A 28 -4.05 -0.16 13.36
C ARG A 28 -3.79 1.32 13.16
N SER A 29 -2.56 1.70 12.79
CA SER A 29 -2.21 3.10 12.55
C SER A 29 -3.04 3.69 11.41
N LEU A 30 -3.29 2.92 10.36
CA LEU A 30 -4.08 3.35 9.21
C LEU A 30 -5.57 3.51 9.58
N ILE A 31 -6.15 2.54 10.27
CA ILE A 31 -7.55 2.60 10.74
C ILE A 31 -7.75 3.79 11.68
N ARG A 32 -6.82 4.04 12.62
CA ARG A 32 -6.91 5.19 13.52
C ARG A 32 -6.80 6.53 12.81
N GLY A 33 -6.07 6.58 11.70
CA GLY A 33 -5.96 7.77 10.87
C GLY A 33 -7.17 7.96 9.95
N GLU A 34 -8.08 7.01 9.84
CA GLU A 34 -9.23 7.08 8.93
C GLU A 34 -10.37 7.88 9.55
N GLU A 35 -10.77 8.95 8.86
CA GLU A 35 -11.88 9.81 9.27
C GLU A 35 -13.22 9.27 8.77
N GLY A 36 -14.28 9.45 9.57
CA GLY A 36 -15.66 9.18 9.15
C GLY A 36 -16.12 7.72 9.29
N LEU A 37 -15.33 6.85 9.92
CA LEU A 37 -15.76 5.48 10.24
C LEU A 37 -16.86 5.49 11.30
N SER A 38 -17.92 4.71 11.07
CA SER A 38 -18.85 4.36 12.14
C SER A 38 -18.20 3.42 13.15
N GLU A 39 -18.76 3.36 14.37
CA GLU A 39 -18.27 2.46 15.43
C GLU A 39 -18.27 0.98 15.00
N GLY A 40 -19.28 0.57 14.24
CA GLY A 40 -19.37 -0.80 13.70
C GLY A 40 -18.29 -1.09 12.66
N GLU A 41 -17.98 -0.15 11.77
CA GLU A 41 -16.91 -0.29 10.78
C GLU A 41 -15.53 -0.32 11.42
N TYR A 42 -15.30 0.57 12.39
CA TYR A 42 -14.06 0.60 13.16
C TYR A 42 -13.83 -0.75 13.88
N THR A 43 -14.85 -1.22 14.59
CA THR A 43 -14.79 -2.50 15.32
C THR A 43 -14.50 -3.65 14.36
N LYS A 44 -15.19 -3.70 13.21
CA LYS A 44 -14.99 -4.73 12.20
C LYS A 44 -13.56 -4.72 11.63
N LYS A 45 -13.02 -3.55 11.30
CA LYS A 45 -11.65 -3.38 10.78
C LYS A 45 -10.57 -3.71 11.83
N MET A 46 -10.87 -3.54 13.12
CA MET A 46 -9.94 -3.85 14.23
C MET A 46 -9.89 -5.34 14.61
N VAL A 47 -10.88 -6.17 14.21
CA VAL A 47 -10.87 -7.63 14.47
C VAL A 47 -9.57 -8.31 14.04
N PRO A 48 -9.07 -8.16 12.80
CA PRO A 48 -7.84 -8.82 12.38
C PRO A 48 -6.61 -8.30 13.13
N VAL A 49 -6.57 -7.00 13.48
CA VAL A 49 -5.49 -6.41 14.29
C VAL A 49 -5.41 -7.13 15.63
N HIS A 50 -6.51 -7.24 16.37
CA HIS A 50 -6.52 -7.86 17.68
C HIS A 50 -6.16 -9.36 17.66
N ARG A 51 -6.53 -10.06 16.59
CA ARG A 51 -6.14 -11.46 16.42
C ARG A 51 -4.64 -11.59 16.17
N GLY A 52 -4.07 -10.71 15.34
CA GLY A 52 -2.65 -10.73 15.02
C GLY A 52 -1.79 -10.46 16.25
N GLU A 53 -2.15 -9.42 17.03
CA GLU A 53 -1.48 -9.09 18.29
C GLU A 53 -1.46 -10.26 19.28
N LYS A 54 -2.62 -10.90 19.45
CA LYS A 54 -2.73 -12.02 20.40
C LYS A 54 -1.82 -13.18 20.02
N LEU A 55 -1.66 -13.46 18.73
CA LEU A 55 -0.79 -14.51 18.25
C LEU A 55 0.69 -14.09 18.29
N SER A 56 1.02 -12.83 18.02
CA SER A 56 2.40 -12.33 18.06
C SER A 56 2.96 -12.19 19.48
N GLU A 57 2.12 -12.03 20.51
CA GLU A 57 2.55 -12.01 21.93
C GLU A 57 3.14 -13.34 22.42
N LYS A 58 2.83 -14.45 21.74
CA LYS A 58 3.30 -15.79 22.09
C LYS A 58 4.56 -16.13 21.30
N ASP A 59 5.56 -16.73 21.96
CA ASP A 59 6.74 -17.26 21.28
C ASP A 59 6.31 -18.24 20.18
N SER A 60 6.76 -17.99 18.95
CA SER A 60 6.41 -18.81 17.78
C SER A 60 6.89 -20.27 17.90
N GLY A 61 7.92 -20.51 18.72
CA GLY A 61 8.36 -21.86 19.08
C GLY A 61 7.30 -22.67 19.82
N ASP A 62 6.43 -22.01 20.59
CA ASP A 62 5.40 -22.62 21.43
C ASP A 62 4.04 -22.76 20.74
N TRP A 63 3.93 -22.33 19.47
CA TRP A 63 2.70 -22.45 18.72
C TRP A 63 2.39 -23.93 18.43
N SER A 64 1.16 -24.33 18.74
CA SER A 64 0.56 -25.57 18.25
C SER A 64 0.46 -25.53 16.73
N SER A 65 0.31 -26.70 16.10
CA SER A 65 0.16 -26.78 14.64
C SER A 65 -1.02 -25.95 14.13
N SER A 66 -2.14 -25.92 14.87
CA SER A 66 -3.31 -25.12 14.51
C SER A 66 -3.06 -23.61 14.64
N GLU A 67 -2.30 -23.18 15.65
CA GLU A 67 -1.93 -21.76 15.79
C GLU A 67 -0.98 -21.30 14.67
N ARG A 68 -0.07 -22.17 14.22
CA ARG A 68 0.80 -21.87 13.06
C ARG A 68 0.00 -21.67 11.78
N GLU A 69 -0.91 -22.59 11.49
CA GLU A 69 -1.79 -22.50 10.32
C GLU A 69 -2.68 -21.25 10.39
N GLU A 70 -3.27 -20.96 11.56
CA GLU A 70 -4.05 -19.74 11.75
C GLU A 70 -3.21 -18.47 11.53
N ALA A 71 -1.99 -18.43 12.07
CA ALA A 71 -1.09 -17.29 11.92
C ALA A 71 -0.71 -17.05 10.45
N GLU A 72 -0.35 -18.10 9.72
CA GLU A 72 -0.02 -18.01 8.29
C GLU A 72 -1.20 -17.49 7.47
N LEU A 73 -2.40 -18.07 7.67
CA LEU A 73 -3.62 -17.61 7.01
C LEU A 73 -3.98 -16.16 7.37
N LEU A 74 -3.79 -15.78 8.63
CA LEU A 74 -4.08 -14.42 9.10
C LEU A 74 -3.14 -13.41 8.45
N VAL A 75 -1.85 -13.72 8.31
CA VAL A 75 -0.89 -12.88 7.58
C VAL A 75 -1.30 -12.78 6.10
N ASP A 76 -1.33 -13.91 5.39
CA ASP A 76 -1.40 -13.95 3.92
C ASP A 76 -2.75 -13.50 3.36
N GLU A 77 -3.85 -13.90 4.00
CA GLU A 77 -5.19 -13.67 3.47
C GLU A 77 -5.93 -12.53 4.16
N THR A 78 -5.67 -12.29 5.44
CA THR A 78 -6.48 -11.33 6.19
C THR A 78 -5.78 -9.97 6.32
N LEU A 79 -4.60 -9.94 6.93
CA LEU A 79 -3.86 -8.71 7.19
C LEU A 79 -3.32 -8.10 5.89
N MET A 80 -2.76 -8.91 4.99
CA MET A 80 -2.31 -8.41 3.68
C MET A 80 -3.46 -7.81 2.87
N ASN A 81 -4.62 -8.47 2.82
CA ASN A 81 -5.77 -7.93 2.09
C ASN A 81 -6.32 -6.66 2.74
N ALA A 82 -6.39 -6.60 4.06
CA ALA A 82 -6.79 -5.39 4.78
C ALA A 82 -5.81 -4.22 4.53
N LEU A 83 -4.50 -4.47 4.53
CA LEU A 83 -3.48 -3.47 4.23
C LEU A 83 -3.56 -2.99 2.77
N ARG A 84 -3.87 -3.90 1.83
CA ARG A 84 -4.05 -3.56 0.41
C ARG A 84 -5.15 -2.52 0.19
N GLU A 85 -6.20 -2.48 1.01
CA GLU A 85 -7.25 -1.44 0.94
C GLU A 85 -6.71 -0.01 1.16
N TYR A 86 -5.60 0.14 1.87
CA TYR A 86 -4.96 1.42 2.18
C TYR A 86 -3.84 1.80 1.22
N THR A 87 -3.63 0.99 0.18
CA THR A 87 -2.57 1.21 -0.81
C THR A 87 -2.80 2.54 -1.53
N PRO A 88 -1.77 3.40 -1.65
CA PRO A 88 -1.85 4.60 -2.48
C PRO A 88 -2.10 4.28 -3.95
N ASP A 89 -2.61 5.24 -4.71
CA ASP A 89 -2.83 5.09 -6.15
C ASP A 89 -1.54 4.65 -6.84
N LEU A 90 -1.67 3.76 -7.83
CA LEU A 90 -0.56 3.26 -8.66
C LEU A 90 0.57 2.60 -7.84
N CYS A 91 0.25 2.15 -6.62
CA CYS A 91 1.15 1.41 -5.75
C CYS A 91 0.58 0.02 -5.47
N TYR A 92 1.35 -0.82 -4.79
CA TYR A 92 0.91 -2.11 -4.27
C TYR A 92 1.45 -2.33 -2.85
N PHE A 93 0.78 -3.18 -2.09
CA PHE A 93 1.32 -3.73 -0.83
C PHE A 93 1.87 -5.13 -1.05
N GLY A 94 3.13 -5.36 -0.66
CA GLY A 94 3.79 -6.65 -0.81
C GLY A 94 5.30 -6.56 -0.60
N THR A 95 6.02 -7.56 -1.09
CA THR A 95 7.48 -7.57 -1.03
C THR A 95 8.09 -6.56 -1.99
N ARG A 96 9.22 -5.96 -1.59
CA ARG A 96 9.96 -5.03 -2.43
C ARG A 96 10.49 -5.75 -3.69
N PRO A 97 10.36 -5.17 -4.90
CA PRO A 97 10.74 -5.86 -6.14
C PRO A 97 12.22 -6.22 -6.25
N ALA A 98 13.09 -5.47 -5.56
CA ALA A 98 14.53 -5.55 -5.75
C ALA A 98 15.18 -6.73 -5.01
N ASP A 99 14.72 -7.03 -3.81
CA ASP A 99 15.33 -8.02 -2.91
C ASP A 99 14.33 -9.02 -2.33
N GLY A 100 13.03 -8.73 -2.40
CA GLY A 100 11.98 -9.61 -1.91
C GLY A 100 11.95 -9.79 -0.39
N VAL A 101 12.78 -9.03 0.36
CA VAL A 101 12.94 -9.18 1.82
C VAL A 101 11.99 -8.26 2.56
N ASP A 102 11.88 -7.00 2.14
CA ASP A 102 11.05 -6.03 2.85
C ASP A 102 9.58 -6.10 2.40
N PHE A 103 8.64 -6.24 3.34
CA PHE A 103 7.22 -6.02 3.08
C PHE A 103 6.86 -4.56 3.28
N GLY A 104 6.09 -3.98 2.37
CA GLY A 104 5.75 -2.56 2.43
C GLY A 104 4.84 -2.10 1.31
N PHE A 105 4.70 -0.78 1.20
CA PHE A 105 3.97 -0.13 0.11
C PHE A 105 4.97 0.39 -0.92
N TRP A 106 4.81 -0.03 -2.17
CA TRP A 106 5.77 0.23 -3.24
C TRP A 106 5.07 0.73 -4.52
N PRO A 107 5.72 1.60 -5.32
CA PRO A 107 5.21 1.95 -6.63
C PRO A 107 5.04 0.73 -7.54
N SER A 108 3.92 0.65 -8.24
CA SER A 108 3.65 -0.41 -9.21
C SER A 108 4.03 0.05 -10.62
N GLY A 109 5.17 -0.45 -11.11
CA GLY A 109 5.62 -0.14 -12.48
C GLY A 109 4.61 -0.57 -13.54
N ASP A 110 3.88 -1.64 -13.32
CA ASP A 110 2.88 -2.14 -14.26
C ASP A 110 1.63 -1.26 -14.26
N ALA A 111 1.12 -0.87 -13.09
CA ALA A 111 -0.02 0.04 -13.01
C ALA A 111 0.31 1.42 -13.61
N ILE A 112 1.53 1.92 -13.38
CA ILE A 112 2.00 3.18 -13.97
C ILE A 112 2.03 3.06 -15.50
N ARG A 113 2.60 1.99 -16.05
CA ARG A 113 2.66 1.79 -17.52
C ARG A 113 1.28 1.67 -18.14
N GLU A 114 0.37 0.94 -17.49
CA GLU A 114 -1.02 0.84 -17.93
C GLU A 114 -1.69 2.22 -17.95
N GLY A 115 -1.52 3.01 -16.89
CA GLY A 115 -2.03 4.37 -16.81
C GLY A 115 -1.42 5.32 -17.84
N VAL A 116 -0.15 5.11 -18.23
CA VAL A 116 0.46 5.86 -19.34
C VAL A 116 -0.17 5.46 -20.68
N TYR A 117 -0.45 4.17 -20.87
CA TYR A 117 -1.05 3.65 -22.09
C TYR A 117 -2.51 4.11 -22.28
N ASP A 118 -3.30 4.11 -21.21
CA ASP A 118 -4.71 4.53 -21.25
C ASP A 118 -4.91 6.07 -21.18
N GLY A 119 -3.86 6.80 -20.83
CA GLY A 119 -3.83 8.26 -20.76
C GLY A 119 -4.22 8.86 -19.41
N THR A 120 -4.47 8.05 -18.38
CA THR A 120 -4.74 8.52 -17.00
C THR A 120 -3.47 9.04 -16.31
N VAL A 121 -2.29 8.58 -16.73
CA VAL A 121 -0.99 9.03 -16.25
C VAL A 121 -0.23 9.76 -17.37
N LEU A 122 0.19 10.98 -17.09
CA LEU A 122 1.12 11.71 -17.95
C LEU A 122 2.56 11.36 -17.57
N GLU A 123 3.29 10.68 -18.47
CA GLU A 123 4.73 10.47 -18.31
C GLU A 123 5.51 11.70 -18.78
N VAL A 124 6.36 12.22 -17.90
CA VAL A 124 7.30 13.32 -18.18
C VAL A 124 8.71 12.79 -17.94
N VAL A 125 9.54 12.79 -18.97
CA VAL A 125 10.95 12.41 -18.87
C VAL A 125 11.79 13.61 -19.25
N ASP A 126 12.72 14.00 -18.39
CA ASP A 126 13.61 15.13 -18.68
C ASP A 126 14.33 14.95 -20.02
N GLY A 127 14.32 16.00 -20.84
CA GLY A 127 14.87 15.97 -22.20
C GLY A 127 13.96 15.36 -23.26
N ARG A 128 12.71 15.01 -22.94
CA ARG A 128 11.70 14.55 -23.92
C ARG A 128 10.43 15.41 -23.85
N ASN A 129 9.82 15.65 -25.01
CA ASN A 129 8.50 16.27 -25.05
C ASN A 129 7.46 15.25 -24.58
N ALA A 130 6.70 15.62 -23.56
CA ALA A 130 5.51 14.89 -23.14
C ALA A 130 4.44 14.96 -24.24
N VAL A 131 3.94 13.82 -24.67
CA VAL A 131 2.75 13.71 -25.53
C VAL A 131 1.70 12.95 -24.74
N HIS A 132 0.56 13.57 -24.49
CA HIS A 132 -0.53 12.98 -23.73
C HIS A 132 -1.85 13.13 -24.48
N ARG A 133 -2.70 12.11 -24.36
CA ARG A 133 -4.07 12.08 -24.86
C ARG A 133 -5.03 12.10 -23.67
N GLY A 134 -5.86 13.13 -23.55
CA GLY A 134 -6.90 13.23 -22.53
C GLY A 134 -6.63 14.35 -21.52
N ILE A 135 -7.14 14.15 -20.30
CA ILE A 135 -6.82 14.95 -19.12
C ILE A 135 -6.23 13.96 -18.11
N PRO A 136 -4.98 14.10 -17.68
CA PRO A 136 -4.36 13.12 -16.81
C PRO A 136 -4.81 13.34 -15.37
N GLU A 137 -4.89 12.26 -14.59
CA GLU A 137 -5.12 12.31 -13.15
C GLU A 137 -3.81 12.36 -12.38
N HIS A 138 -2.74 11.77 -12.93
CA HIS A 138 -1.41 11.73 -12.31
C HIS A 138 -0.31 12.15 -13.29
N VAL A 139 0.81 12.62 -12.74
CA VAL A 139 2.05 12.88 -13.49
C VAL A 139 3.14 11.99 -12.94
N TYR A 140 3.71 11.14 -13.80
CA TYR A 140 4.90 10.35 -13.49
C TYR A 140 6.13 11.04 -14.08
N HIS A 141 6.95 11.66 -13.24
CA HIS A 141 8.14 12.42 -13.63
C HIS A 141 9.40 11.61 -13.37
N VAL A 142 10.20 11.37 -14.41
CA VAL A 142 11.53 10.76 -14.32
C VAL A 142 12.58 11.80 -14.68
N ASN A 143 13.47 12.10 -13.74
CA ASN A 143 14.53 13.06 -13.97
C ASN A 143 15.72 12.47 -14.75
N ASP A 144 16.66 13.31 -15.15
CA ASP A 144 17.89 12.95 -15.87
C ASP A 144 18.81 11.95 -15.13
N HIS A 145 18.66 11.83 -13.82
CA HIS A 145 19.33 10.85 -12.97
C HIS A 145 18.55 9.53 -12.79
N GLY A 146 17.37 9.40 -13.40
CA GLY A 146 16.51 8.22 -13.31
C GLY A 146 15.68 8.14 -12.02
N ASN A 147 15.64 9.20 -11.21
CA ASN A 147 14.74 9.25 -10.07
C ASN A 147 13.32 9.52 -10.55
N ALA A 148 12.37 8.75 -10.01
CA ALA A 148 10.97 8.84 -10.38
C ALA A 148 10.12 9.43 -9.24
N THR A 149 9.21 10.34 -9.57
CA THR A 149 8.24 10.93 -8.63
C THR A 149 6.85 10.92 -9.26
N LEU A 150 5.84 10.51 -8.49
CA LEU A 150 4.44 10.52 -8.91
C LEU A 150 3.70 11.68 -8.23
N TYR A 151 3.00 12.48 -9.02
CA TYR A 151 2.15 13.58 -8.55
C TYR A 151 0.69 13.31 -8.88
N ARG A 152 -0.23 13.69 -7.99
CA ARG A 152 -1.67 13.74 -8.29
C ARG A 152 -2.02 15.14 -8.81
N ILE A 153 -2.68 15.21 -9.96
CA ILE A 153 -3.17 16.47 -10.53
C ILE A 153 -4.41 16.91 -9.76
N LYS A 154 -4.45 18.19 -9.37
CA LYS A 154 -5.66 18.83 -8.87
C LYS A 154 -6.16 19.79 -9.94
N LEU A 155 -7.33 19.49 -10.51
CA LEU A 155 -7.96 20.37 -11.49
C LEU A 155 -8.53 21.60 -10.79
N GLU A 156 -8.02 22.76 -11.15
CA GLU A 156 -8.58 24.05 -10.77
C GLU A 156 -9.31 24.66 -11.98
N LYS A 157 -10.60 24.95 -11.82
CA LYS A 157 -11.38 25.58 -12.88
C LYS A 157 -11.02 27.06 -12.98
N LEU A 158 -10.20 27.41 -13.97
CA LEU A 158 -9.82 28.81 -14.22
C LEU A 158 -10.91 29.57 -15.00
N TRP A 159 -11.49 28.95 -16.01
CA TRP A 159 -12.57 29.51 -16.82
C TRP A 159 -13.33 28.39 -17.54
N SER A 160 -14.57 28.65 -17.97
CA SER A 160 -15.32 27.77 -18.86
C SER A 160 -16.08 28.61 -19.87
N VAL A 161 -15.98 28.24 -21.15
CA VAL A 161 -16.83 28.78 -22.21
C VAL A 161 -17.89 27.72 -22.50
N VAL A 162 -19.14 28.15 -22.62
CA VAL A 162 -20.30 27.31 -22.97
C VAL A 162 -20.55 27.43 -24.46
#